data_AF-H3NT55-F1
#
_entry.id   AF-H3NT55-F1
#
_cell.length_a   1.000
_cell.length_b   1.000
_cell.length_c   1.000
_cell.angle_alpha   90.00
_cell.angle_beta   90.00
_cell.angle_gamma   90.00
#
_symmetry.space_group_name_H-M   'P 1'
#
loop_
_entity.id
_entity.type
_entity.pdbx_description
1 polymer ?
#
loop_
_entity_poly.entity_id
_entity_poly.type
_entity_poly.pdbx_seq_one_letter_code
_entity_poly.pdbx_strand_id
1 'polypeptide(L)' 'MNQGVRLNHLRPIQDWYEFHKLQGGKVFPTFASLQWFIRQHRNSLVDAEVLIPGKGSRRTLVTAEFGPKVYEILFK' A
#
# COMPACT_ATOMS: atom_id res chain seq x y z
N MET A 1 9.47 22.79 -6.25
CA MET A 1 10.24 22.23 -5.12
C MET A 1 10.00 20.73 -5.10
N ASN A 2 10.93 19.95 -5.68
CA ASN A 2 10.87 18.48 -5.66
C ASN A 2 11.22 18.01 -4.25
N GLN A 3 10.22 17.77 -3.41
CA GLN A 3 10.43 17.04 -2.17
C GLN A 3 10.73 15.60 -2.56
N GLY A 4 12.01 15.20 -2.41
CA GLY A 4 12.43 13.83 -2.60
C GLY A 4 11.52 12.91 -1.81
N VAL A 5 10.92 11.94 -2.51
CA VAL A 5 10.18 10.83 -1.90
C VAL A 5 11.05 10.32 -0.74
N ARG A 6 10.59 10.47 0.50
CA ARG A 6 11.32 9.96 1.67
C ARG A 6 11.31 8.43 1.58
N LEU A 7 12.30 7.88 0.88
CA LEU A 7 12.55 6.44 0.70
C LEU A 7 12.74 5.71 2.04
N ASN A 8 12.86 6.43 3.15
CA ASN A 8 13.17 5.92 4.48
C ASN A 8 12.12 4.98 5.08
N HIS A 9 10.95 4.80 4.47
CA HIS A 9 9.89 3.96 5.03
C HIS A 9 9.26 3.02 3.99
N LEU A 10 10.06 2.51 3.04
CA LEU A 10 9.63 1.38 2.22
C LEU A 10 9.47 0.14 3.08
N ARG A 11 8.32 -0.51 2.98
CA ARG A 11 8.08 -1.80 3.64
C ARG A 11 7.37 -2.78 2.71
N PRO A 12 7.61 -4.10 2.86
CA PRO A 12 6.78 -5.11 2.22
C PRO A 12 5.30 -4.89 2.53
N ILE A 13 4.44 -5.10 1.53
CA ILE A 13 2.99 -4.97 1.69
C ILE A 13 2.43 -5.87 2.79
N GLN A 14 3.04 -7.05 3.00
CA GLN A 14 2.65 -7.98 4.05
C GLN A 14 2.92 -7.40 5.45
N ASP A 15 4.09 -6.79 5.65
CA ASP A 15 4.45 -6.13 6.91
C ASP A 15 3.55 -4.93 7.19
N TRP A 16 3.17 -4.18 6.14
CA TRP A 16 2.18 -3.11 6.26
C TRP A 16 0.81 -3.66 6.71
N TYR A 17 0.36 -4.77 6.12
CA TYR A 17 -0.91 -5.40 6.46
C TYR A 17 -0.93 -5.89 7.91
N GLU A 18 0.11 -6.59 8.36
CA GLU A 18 0.18 -7.07 9.75
C GLU A 18 0.17 -5.91 10.74
N PHE A 19 0.92 -4.83 10.46
CA PHE A 19 0.88 -3.61 11.27
C PHE A 19 -0.54 -3.02 11.31
N HIS A 20 -1.20 -2.88 10.16
CA HIS A 20 -2.56 -2.35 10.06
C HIS A 20 -3.59 -3.23 10.79
N LYS A 21 -3.45 -4.56 10.70
CA LYS A 21 -4.31 -5.53 11.38
C LYS A 21 -4.20 -5.39 12.91
N LEU A 22 -2.98 -5.22 13.44
CA LEU A 22 -2.75 -4.99 14.87
C LEU A 22 -3.40 -3.69 15.37
N GLN A 23 -3.55 -2.68 14.51
CA GLN A 23 -4.21 -1.41 14.84
C GLN A 23 -5.75 -1.47 14.70
N GLY A 24 -6.34 -2.65 14.54
CA GLY A 24 -7.79 -2.86 14.51
C GLY A 24 -8.36 -3.21 13.14
N GLY A 25 -7.55 -3.27 12.08
CA GLY A 25 -7.81 -4.04 10.85
C GLY A 25 -9.11 -3.77 10.08
N LYS A 26 -9.83 -2.68 10.36
CA LYS A 26 -11.23 -2.51 9.92
C LYS A 26 -11.42 -2.45 8.40
N VAL A 27 -10.41 -1.98 7.67
CA VAL A 27 -10.48 -1.75 6.22
C VAL A 27 -10.26 -3.03 5.41
N PHE A 28 -9.36 -3.90 5.85
CA PHE A 28 -9.02 -5.15 5.16
C PHE A 28 -9.01 -6.31 6.16
N PRO A 29 -10.10 -7.10 6.24
CA PRO A 29 -10.20 -8.21 7.19
C PRO A 29 -9.19 -9.33 6.93
N THR A 30 -8.76 -9.48 5.68
CA THR A 30 -7.79 -10.50 5.25
C THR A 30 -6.73 -9.92 4.33
N PHE A 31 -5.55 -10.53 4.28
CA PHE A 31 -4.53 -10.13 3.31
C PHE A 31 -5.02 -10.30 1.86
N ALA A 32 -5.85 -11.32 1.60
CA ALA A 32 -6.49 -11.51 0.31
C ALA A 32 -7.39 -10.33 -0.09
N SER A 33 -8.15 -9.74 0.85
CA SER A 33 -8.96 -8.55 0.57
C SER A 33 -8.11 -7.32 0.20
N LEU A 34 -6.96 -7.14 0.87
CA LEU A 34 -5.97 -6.13 0.49
C LEU A 34 -5.38 -6.40 -0.90
N GLN A 35 -5.02 -7.64 -1.20
CA GLN A 35 -4.49 -8.01 -2.52
C GLN A 35 -5.52 -7.76 -3.63
N TRP A 36 -6.80 -8.09 -3.39
CA TRP A 36 -7.87 -7.79 -4.32
C TRP A 36 -8.00 -6.29 -4.57
N PHE A 37 -8.01 -5.48 -3.49
CA PHE A 37 -8.05 -4.02 -3.60
C PHE A 37 -6.87 -3.48 -4.42
N ILE A 38 -5.65 -3.92 -4.14
CA ILE A 38 -4.45 -3.52 -4.90
C ILE A 38 -4.59 -3.88 -6.37
N ARG A 39 -5.17 -5.04 -6.71
CA ARG A 39 -5.40 -5.42 -8.12
C ARG A 39 -6.39 -4.49 -8.81
N GLN A 40 -7.47 -4.09 -8.13
CA GLN A 40 -8.48 -3.18 -8.69
C GLN A 40 -7.94 -1.76 -8.88
N HIS A 41 -7.10 -1.28 -7.97
CA HIS A 41 -6.63 0.11 -7.96
C HIS A 41 -5.15 0.26 -8.31
N ARG A 42 -4.55 -0.76 -8.93
CA ARG A 42 -3.10 -0.86 -9.15
C ARG A 42 -2.52 0.39 -9.79
N ASN A 43 -3.12 0.85 -10.90
CA ASN A 43 -2.60 1.99 -11.64
C ASN A 43 -2.64 3.26 -10.78
N SER A 44 -3.77 3.53 -10.12
CA SER A 44 -3.88 4.68 -9.21
C SER A 44 -2.86 4.68 -8.07
N LEU A 45 -2.54 3.49 -7.53
CA LEU A 45 -1.56 3.35 -6.46
C LEU A 45 -0.10 3.50 -6.96
N VAL A 46 0.18 3.05 -8.18
CA VAL A 46 1.51 3.21 -8.81
C VAL A 46 1.72 4.64 -9.27
N ASP A 47 0.72 5.26 -9.89
CA ASP A 47 0.78 6.64 -10.39
C ASP A 47 0.92 7.65 -9.25
N ALA A 48 0.37 7.33 -8.07
CA ALA A 48 0.56 8.09 -6.84
C ALA A 48 1.89 7.79 -6.11
N GLU A 49 2.75 6.93 -6.69
CA GLU A 49 4.05 6.53 -6.13
C GLU A 49 3.99 5.89 -4.73
N VAL A 50 2.82 5.35 -4.34
CA VAL A 50 2.62 4.73 -3.02
C VAL A 50 2.79 3.20 -3.02
N LEU A 51 2.74 2.59 -4.20
CA LEU A 51 2.91 1.16 -4.43
C LEU A 51 4.03 0.90 -5.42
N ILE A 52 5.06 0.19 -4.99
CA ILE A 52 6.15 -0.28 -5.85
C ILE A 52 5.91 -1.76 -6.16
N PRO A 53 5.42 -2.10 -7.36
CA PRO A 53 5.07 -3.47 -7.70
C PRO A 53 6.33 -4.34 -7.78
N GLY A 54 6.29 -5.48 -7.10
CA GLY A 54 7.27 -6.53 -7.30
C GLY A 54 7.25 -7.07 -8.73
N LYS A 55 8.41 -7.47 -9.25
CA LYS A 55 8.55 -8.24 -10.49
C LYS A 55 9.25 -9.56 -10.21
N GLY A 56 8.70 -10.66 -10.72
CA GLY A 56 9.23 -12.01 -10.49
C GLY A 56 9.20 -12.38 -9.00
N SER A 57 10.35 -12.74 -8.44
CA SER A 57 10.52 -13.09 -7.02
C SER A 57 10.59 -11.87 -6.09
N ARG A 58 10.63 -10.64 -6.61
CA ARG A 58 10.71 -9.43 -5.78
C ARG A 58 9.39 -9.14 -5.09
N ARG A 59 9.45 -8.77 -3.82
CA ARG A 59 8.27 -8.37 -3.03
C ARG A 59 7.72 -7.03 -3.51
N THR A 60 6.40 -6.88 -3.41
CA THR A 60 5.73 -5.58 -3.54
C THR A 60 6.00 -4.74 -2.29
N LEU A 61 6.42 -3.50 -2.49
CA LEU A 61 6.71 -2.54 -1.43
C LEU A 61 5.69 -1.41 -1.43
N VAL A 62 5.49 -0.81 -0.28
CA VAL A 62 4.64 0.36 -0.09
C VAL A 62 5.39 1.44 0.67
N THR A 63 5.04 2.70 0.38
CA THR A 63 5.54 3.87 1.11
C THR A 63 4.68 4.15 2.34
N ALA A 64 5.07 5.14 3.15
CA ALA A 64 4.26 5.62 4.27
C ALA A 64 2.89 6.17 3.83
N GLU A 65 2.80 6.72 2.61
CA GLU A 65 1.59 7.33 2.05
C GLU A 65 0.57 6.31 1.52
N PHE A 66 0.91 5.02 1.51
CA PHE A 66 0.01 3.97 1.04
C PHE A 66 -1.29 3.90 1.83
N GLY A 67 -1.22 3.99 3.16
CA GLY A 67 -2.41 4.00 4.02
C GLY A 67 -3.35 5.17 3.72
N PRO A 68 -2.89 6.43 3.79
CA PRO A 68 -3.68 7.59 3.39
C PRO A 68 -4.33 7.45 2.00
N LYS A 69 -3.58 6.98 1.00
CA LYS A 69 -4.12 6.80 -0.36
C LYS A 69 -5.19 5.72 -0.43
N VAL A 70 -5.03 4.62 0.31
CA VAL A 70 -6.08 3.58 0.45
C VAL A 70 -7.36 4.20 0.99
N TYR A 71 -7.28 4.98 2.08
CA TYR A 71 -8.44 5.64 2.67
C TYR A 71 -9.11 6.61 1.69
N GLU A 72 -8.32 7.41 0.97
CA GLU A 72 -8.82 8.30 -0.08
C GLU A 72 -9.60 7.55 -1.16
N ILE A 73 -9.12 6.38 -1.61
CA ILE A 73 -9.79 5.59 -2.65
C ILE A 73 -11.10 4.98 -2.14
N LEU A 74 -11.13 4.50 -0.90
CA LEU A 74 -12.29 3.78 -0.34
C LEU A 74 -13.43 4.70 0.12
N PHE A 75 -13.12 5.92 0.56
CA PHE A 75 -14.07 6.83 1.20
C PHE A 75 -14.22 8.16 0.47
N LYS A 76 -14.06 8.15 -0.86
CA LYS A 76 -14.37 9.29 -1.72
C LYS A 76 -15.79 9.82 -1.49
#